data_AF-A0A9X3CFQ4-F1
#
_entry.id   AF-A0A9X3CFQ4-F1
#
_cell.length_a   1.000
_cell.length_b   1.000
_cell.length_c   1.000
_cell.angle_alpha   90.00
_cell.angle_beta   90.00
_cell.angle_gamma   90.00
#
_symmetry.space_group_name_H-M   'P 1'
#
loop_
_entity.id
_entity.type
_entity.pdbx_description
1 polymer ?
#
loop_
_entity_poly.entity_id
_entity_poly.type
_entity_poly.pdbx_seq_one_letter_code
_entity_poly.pdbx_strand_id
1 'polypeptide(L)' 'MKILLAAAVLLQIVVAVQTEGLTRALAELSAFLLVLAIVFSIRSSKKVAAKIEAEEL' A
#
# COMPACT_ATOMS: atom_id res chain seq x y z
N MET A 1 -6.21 -8.45 -4.60
CA MET A 1 -5.52 -7.80 -3.47
C MET A 1 -5.08 -6.37 -3.77
N LYS A 2 -4.29 -6.11 -4.83
CA LYS A 2 -3.74 -4.77 -5.13
C LYS A 2 -4.81 -3.68 -5.31
N ILE A 3 -5.91 -4.02 -6.00
CA ILE A 3 -7.05 -3.10 -6.22
C ILE A 3 -7.76 -2.75 -4.91
N LEU A 4 -7.96 -3.73 -4.02
CA LEU A 4 -8.58 -3.51 -2.70
C LEU A 4 -7.71 -2.60 -1.83
N LEU A 5 -6.39 -2.79 -1.83
CA LEU A 5 -5.47 -1.91 -1.11
C LEU A 5 -5.48 -0.49 -1.67
N ALA A 6 -5.50 -0.34 -3.00
CA ALA A 6 -5.61 0.98 -3.62
C ALA A 6 -6.93 1.68 -3.25
N ALA A 7 -8.06 0.95 -3.26
CA ALA A 7 -9.35 1.50 -2.83
C ALA A 7 -9.34 1.91 -1.35
N ALA A 8 -8.71 1.11 -0.48
CA ALA A 8 -8.55 1.47 0.94
C ALA A 8 -7.70 2.74 1.13
N VAL A 9 -6.64 2.93 0.35
CA VAL A 9 -5.86 4.19 0.40
C VAL A 9 -6.73 5.39 0.00
N LEU A 10 -7.56 5.26 -1.05
CA LEU A 10 -8.46 6.34 -1.47
C LEU A 10 -9.49 6.69 -0.40
N LEU A 11 -10.06 5.69 0.29
CA LEU A 11 -10.99 5.93 1.39
C LEU A 11 -10.33 6.72 2.53
N GLN A 12 -9.10 6.39 2.88
CA GLN A 12 -8.38 7.08 3.95
C GLN A 12 -8.11 8.54 3.58
N ILE A 13 -7.84 8.85 2.31
CA ILE A 13 -7.72 10.23 1.82
C ILE A 13 -9.05 10.98 1.99
N VAL A 14 -10.17 10.36 1.63
CA VAL A 14 -11.51 10.97 1.81
C VAL A 14 -11.78 11.26 3.29
N VAL A 15 -11.47 10.33 4.19
CA VAL A 15 -11.63 10.53 5.64
C VAL A 15 -10.70 11.63 6.15
N ALA A 16 -9.43 11.64 5.73
CA ALA A 16 -8.46 12.64 6.15
C ALA A 16 -8.87 14.06 5.75
N VAL A 17 -9.47 14.24 4.57
CA VAL A 17 -9.91 15.57 4.09
C VAL A 17 -11.14 16.07 4.88
N GLN A 18 -12.03 15.17 5.31
CA GLN A 18 -13.30 15.53 5.97
C GLN A 18 -13.25 15.54 7.50
N THR A 19 -12.18 15.05 8.11
CA THR A 19 -12.03 14.96 9.57
C THR A 19 -10.89 15.86 10.06
N GLU A 20 -10.83 16.19 11.34
CA GLU A 20 -9.74 17.00 11.91
C GLU A 20 -9.09 16.31 13.12
N GLY A 21 -7.94 16.82 13.54
CA GLY A 21 -7.23 16.35 14.73
C GLY A 21 -6.85 14.87 14.69
N LEU A 22 -7.21 14.13 15.75
CA LEU A 22 -6.80 12.74 15.95
C LEU A 22 -7.28 11.80 14.82
N THR A 23 -8.52 11.96 14.37
CA THR A 23 -9.08 11.08 13.33
C THR A 23 -8.38 11.30 11.99
N ARG A 24 -8.02 12.55 11.66
CA ARG A 24 -7.21 12.87 10.47
C ARG A 24 -5.83 12.21 10.56
N ALA A 25 -5.15 12.35 11.70
CA ALA A 25 -3.84 11.75 11.90
C ALA A 25 -3.86 10.22 11.78
N LEU A 26 -4.91 9.56 12.28
CA LEU A 26 -5.07 8.12 12.15
C LEU A 26 -5.34 7.68 10.70
N ALA A 27 -6.14 8.45 9.97
CA ALA A 27 -6.39 8.22 8.54
C ALA A 27 -5.10 8.38 7.71
N GLU A 28 -4.31 9.41 7.97
CA GLU A 28 -3.03 9.64 7.30
C GLU A 28 -2.00 8.53 7.60
N LEU A 29 -1.88 8.12 8.88
CA LEU A 29 -0.99 7.03 9.27
C LEU A 29 -1.38 5.71 8.60
N SER A 30 -2.67 5.37 8.59
CA SER A 30 -3.15 4.15 7.97
C SER A 30 -2.98 4.17 6.43
N ALA A 31 -3.22 5.31 5.77
CA ALA A 31 -2.92 5.47 4.35
C ALA A 31 -1.43 5.21 4.07
N PHE A 32 -0.54 5.76 4.88
CA PHE A 32 0.91 5.56 4.74
C PHE A 32 1.31 4.08 4.88
N LEU A 33 0.79 3.38 5.90
CA LEU A 33 1.05 1.95 6.09
C LEU A 33 0.52 1.09 4.94
N LEU A 34 -0.65 1.42 4.39
CA LEU A 34 -1.21 0.73 3.23
C LEU A 34 -0.34 0.93 1.98
N VAL A 35 0.16 2.14 1.74
CA VAL A 35 1.10 2.42 0.65
C VAL A 35 2.39 1.62 0.83
N LEU A 36 2.95 1.57 2.05
CA LEU A 36 4.11 0.72 2.34
C LEU A 36 3.82 -0.75 2.04
N ALA A 37 2.67 -1.28 2.48
CA ALA A 37 2.28 -2.65 2.18
C ALA A 37 2.20 -2.93 0.67
N ILE A 38 1.69 -1.98 -0.12
CA ILE A 38 1.67 -2.06 -1.59
C ILE A 38 3.11 -2.12 -2.14
N VAL A 39 4.00 -1.22 -1.70
CA VAL A 39 5.39 -1.17 -2.17
C VAL A 39 6.14 -2.46 -1.82
N PHE A 40 6.00 -2.96 -0.59
CA PHE A 40 6.63 -4.21 -0.17
C PHE A 40 6.06 -5.42 -0.93
N SER A 41 4.74 -5.46 -1.16
CA SER A 41 4.10 -6.51 -1.95
C SER A 41 4.64 -6.53 -3.38
N ILE A 42 4.75 -5.36 -4.03
CA ILE A 42 5.31 -5.25 -5.39
C ILE A 42 6.78 -5.67 -5.42
N ARG A 43 7.58 -5.21 -4.44
CA ARG A 43 9.01 -5.55 -4.35
C ARG A 43 9.23 -7.05 -4.12
N SER A 44 8.39 -7.68 -3.30
CA SER A 44 8.42 -9.13 -3.07
C SER A 44 8.13 -9.90 -4.36
N SER A 45 7.07 -9.53 -5.10
CA SER A 45 6.75 -10.15 -6.39
C SER A 45 7.88 -10.01 -7.43
N LYS A 46 8.55 -8.85 -7.48
CA LYS A 46 9.69 -8.64 -8.39
C LYS A 46 10.91 -9.52 -8.06
N LYS A 47 11.19 -9.73 -6.76
CA LYS A 47 12.28 -10.62 -6.33
C LYS A 47 12.02 -12.08 -6.68
N VAL A 48 10.75 -12.52 -6.60
CA VAL A 48 10.37 -13.88 -7.00
C VAL A 48 10.55 -14.05 -8.51
N ALA A 49 10.08 -13.10 -9.32
CA ALA A 49 10.24 -13.16 -10.77
C ALA A 49 11.71 -13.18 -11.20
N ALA A 50 12.55 -12.31 -10.64
CA ALA A 50 13.98 -12.24 -10.97
C ALA A 50 14.78 -13.48 -10.51
N LYS A 51 14.30 -14.22 -9.50
CA LYS A 51 14.94 -15.46 -9.04
C LYS A 51 14.64 -16.64 -9.98
N ILE A 52 13.44 -16.68 -10.56
CA ILE A 52 13.04 -17.74 -11.50
C ILE A 52 13.83 -17.62 -12.81
N GLU A 53 13.97 -16.41 -13.36
CA GLU A 53 14.76 -16.18 -14.59
C GLU A 53 16.26 -16.50 -14.44
N ALA A 54 16.82 -16.34 -13.24
CA ALA A 54 18.23 -16.64 -12.98
C ALA A 54 18.54 -18.13 -12.77
N GLU A 55 17.52 -18.95 -12.51
CA GLU A 55 17.65 -20.40 -12.30
C GLU A 55 17.43 -21.20 -13.61
N GLU A 56 16.89 -20.56 -14.66
CA GLU A 56 16.70 -21.13 -16.00
C GLU A 56 17.86 -20.84 -16.99
N LEU A 57 18.90 -20.11 -16.56
CA LEU A 57 20.13 -19.81 -17.32
C LEU A 57 21.31 -20.66 -16.83
#